data_AF-A0A7X5P9Z7-F1
#
_entry.id   AF-A0A7X5P9Z7-F1
#
_cell.length_a   1.000
_cell.length_b   1.000
_cell.length_c   1.000
_cell.angle_alpha   90.00
_cell.angle_beta   90.00
_cell.angle_gamma   90.00
#
_symmetry.space_group_name_H-M   'P 1'
#
loop_
_entity.id
_entity.type
_entity.pdbx_description
1 polymer ?
#
loop_
_entity_poly.entity_id
_entity_poly.type
_entity_poly.pdbx_seq_one_letter_code
_entity_poly.pdbx_strand_id
1 'polypeptide(L)'
;MQKEGKVSLWLGNFNDEKTFREFMDIKYTDDGDSIPSKFKKQFKIDYYDIDFSEIDYMKEKSNDLEVLLEGFSNDYEIIPKLNEKYSESIYNSIVLLYDFEYDCNGENYKYGDNKLDFIGCVSYSK
;
A
#
# COMPACT_ATOMS: atom_id res chain seq x y z
N MET A 1 10.94 -6.07 4.12
CA MET A 1 12.01 -5.79 5.10
C MET A 1 12.47 -4.34 4.92
N GLN A 2 12.90 -3.69 6.01
CA GLN A 2 13.43 -2.34 5.95
C GLN A 2 14.67 -2.28 5.04
N LYS A 3 14.63 -1.40 4.04
CA LYS A 3 15.69 -1.24 3.05
C LYS A 3 15.63 0.16 2.46
N GLU A 4 16.66 0.95 2.78
CA GLU A 4 16.73 2.34 2.37
C GLU A 4 16.69 2.51 0.84
N GLY A 5 15.95 3.53 0.38
CA GLY A 5 15.81 3.87 -1.04
C GLY A 5 14.94 2.88 -1.82
N LYS A 6 14.18 2.02 -1.14
CA LYS A 6 13.18 1.13 -1.72
C LYS A 6 11.78 1.53 -1.28
N VAL A 7 10.86 1.55 -2.23
CA VAL A 7 9.44 1.80 -1.97
C VAL A 7 8.61 0.67 -2.53
N SER A 8 7.68 0.19 -1.72
CA SER A 8 6.76 -0.89 -2.07
C SER A 8 5.35 -0.32 -2.21
N LEU A 9 4.67 -0.65 -3.30
CA LEU A 9 3.33 -0.18 -3.63
C LEU A 9 2.31 -1.32 -3.55
N TRP A 10 1.17 -1.03 -2.93
CA TRP A 10 -0.06 -1.81 -3.04
C TRP A 10 -1.19 -0.93 -3.57
N LEU A 11 -2.03 -1.51 -4.43
CA LEU A 11 -3.23 -0.87 -4.93
C LEU A 11 -4.43 -1.77 -4.70
N GLY A 12 -5.52 -1.17 -4.24
CA GLY A 12 -6.70 -1.87 -3.76
C GLY A 12 -7.98 -1.30 -4.33
N ASN A 13 -9.02 -2.11 -4.23
CA ASN A 13 -10.39 -1.73 -4.54
C ASN A 13 -11.21 -2.05 -3.30
N PHE A 14 -11.60 -1.01 -2.57
CA PHE A 14 -12.43 -1.13 -1.37
C PHE A 14 -13.78 -0.45 -1.62
N ASN A 15 -14.82 -0.97 -0.96
CA ASN A 15 -16.17 -0.46 -1.09
C ASN A 15 -16.34 0.95 -0.50
N ASP A 16 -15.61 1.24 0.57
CA ASP A 16 -15.65 2.52 1.26
C ASP A 16 -14.35 2.79 2.03
N GLU A 17 -14.08 4.07 2.28
CA GLU A 17 -12.88 4.52 2.98
C GLU A 17 -12.78 3.93 4.39
N LYS A 18 -13.89 3.86 5.12
CA LYS A 18 -13.89 3.38 6.51
C LYS A 18 -13.40 1.92 6.57
N THR A 19 -13.88 1.06 5.68
CA THR A 19 -13.44 -0.34 5.58
C THR A 19 -11.94 -0.43 5.25
N PHE A 20 -11.42 0.42 4.36
CA PHE A 20 -10.00 0.47 4.06
C PHE A 20 -9.16 0.96 5.26
N ARG A 21 -9.58 2.04 5.93
CA ARG A 21 -8.88 2.57 7.11
C ARG A 21 -8.89 1.54 8.25
N GLU A 22 -9.99 0.82 8.48
CA GLU A 22 -10.04 -0.31 9.44
C GLU A 22 -9.14 -1.48 9.07
N PHE A 23 -8.85 -1.68 7.77
CA PHE A 23 -7.89 -2.69 7.32
C PHE A 23 -6.44 -2.29 7.62
N MET A 24 -6.14 -0.98 7.54
CA MET A 24 -4.82 -0.42 7.84
C MET A 24 -4.58 -0.14 9.33
N ASP A 25 -5.66 0.01 10.11
CA ASP A 25 -5.64 0.46 11.51
C ASP A 25 -4.73 -0.38 12.44
N ILE A 26 -3.85 0.31 13.16
CA ILE A 26 -2.97 -0.26 14.18
C ILE A 26 -3.58 0.05 15.54
N LYS A 27 -4.00 -1.01 16.24
CA LYS A 27 -4.60 -0.89 17.56
C LYS A 27 -3.56 -1.13 18.64
N TYR A 28 -3.86 -0.71 19.85
CA TYR A 28 -3.01 -0.94 21.02
C TYR A 28 -3.82 -1.65 22.10
N THR A 29 -3.16 -2.50 22.86
CA THR A 29 -3.71 -3.05 24.10
C THR A 29 -3.70 -1.99 25.20
N ASP A 30 -4.38 -2.26 26.31
CA ASP A 30 -4.39 -1.36 27.48
C ASP A 30 -2.98 -1.18 28.08
N ASP A 31 -2.09 -2.16 27.90
CA ASP A 31 -0.69 -2.11 28.32
C ASP A 31 0.22 -1.36 27.33
N GLY A 32 -0.34 -0.87 26.21
CA GLY A 32 0.39 -0.11 25.18
C GLY A 32 1.05 -0.97 24.11
N ASP A 33 0.90 -2.29 24.15
CA ASP A 33 1.44 -3.17 23.10
C ASP A 33 0.66 -3.02 21.80
N SER A 34 1.38 -2.85 20.68
CA SER A 34 0.75 -2.75 19.36
C SER A 34 0.17 -4.08 18.90
N ILE A 35 -1.07 -4.05 18.42
CA ILE A 35 -1.76 -5.16 17.79
C ILE A 35 -1.56 -5.00 16.27
N PRO A 36 -0.99 -6.00 15.57
CA PRO A 36 -0.78 -5.90 14.13
C PRO A 36 -2.09 -5.67 13.38
N SER A 37 -2.09 -4.69 12.48
CA SER A 37 -3.21 -4.38 11.58
C SER A 37 -3.55 -5.55 10.67
N LYS A 38 -4.74 -5.53 10.05
CA LYS A 38 -5.11 -6.58 9.09
C LYS A 38 -4.15 -6.59 7.90
N PHE A 39 -3.71 -5.41 7.44
CA PHE A 39 -2.66 -5.26 6.45
C PHE A 39 -1.36 -5.99 6.85
N LYS A 40 -0.80 -5.68 8.04
CA LYS A 40 0.44 -6.34 8.50
C LYS A 40 0.29 -7.87 8.57
N LYS A 41 -0.84 -8.36 9.08
CA LYS A 41 -1.11 -9.80 9.15
C LYS A 41 -1.22 -10.44 7.78
N GLN A 42 -1.95 -9.79 6.86
CA GLN A 42 -2.23 -10.32 5.52
C GLN A 42 -0.98 -10.41 4.65
N PHE A 43 -0.06 -9.45 4.76
CA PHE A 43 1.18 -9.43 3.99
C PHE A 43 2.38 -9.93 4.81
N LYS A 44 2.14 -10.53 5.99
CA LYS A 44 3.19 -11.04 6.88
C LYS A 44 4.32 -10.02 7.13
N ILE A 45 3.93 -8.76 7.35
CA ILE A 45 4.86 -7.67 7.63
C ILE A 45 5.04 -7.55 9.14
N ASP A 46 6.21 -7.93 9.62
CA ASP A 46 6.57 -7.80 11.04
C ASP A 46 6.60 -6.33 11.48
N TYR A 47 7.30 -5.50 10.69
CA TYR A 47 7.50 -4.09 10.98
C TYR A 47 7.69 -3.27 9.70
N TYR A 48 7.08 -2.09 9.68
CA TYR A 48 7.41 -0.98 8.78
C TYR A 48 7.30 0.33 9.57
N ASP A 49 8.03 1.35 9.13
CA ASP A 49 7.98 2.68 9.74
C ASP A 49 6.74 3.43 9.23
N ILE A 50 5.85 3.80 10.14
CA ILE A 50 4.57 4.45 9.82
C ILE A 50 4.82 5.88 9.32
N ASP A 51 5.86 6.55 9.81
CA ASP A 51 6.22 7.90 9.37
C ASP A 51 6.78 7.89 7.94
N PHE A 52 7.24 6.73 7.47
CA PHE A 52 7.70 6.47 6.11
C PHE A 52 6.63 5.70 5.31
N SER A 53 5.35 5.94 5.61
CA SER A 53 4.23 5.40 4.85
C SER A 53 3.30 6.50 4.37
N GLU A 54 2.78 6.32 3.16
CA GLU A 54 1.72 7.16 2.61
C GLU A 54 0.55 6.27 2.22
N ILE A 55 -0.62 6.54 2.79
CA ILE A 55 -1.81 5.70 2.67
C ILE A 55 -2.99 6.59 2.33
N ASP A 56 -3.61 6.35 1.17
CA ASP A 56 -4.76 7.16 0.75
C ASP A 56 -5.90 6.36 0.14
N TYR A 57 -7.07 6.99 0.12
CA TYR A 57 -8.30 6.47 -0.45
C TYR A 57 -8.98 7.52 -1.33
N MET A 58 -9.35 7.12 -2.55
CA MET A 58 -10.03 7.97 -3.51
C MET A 58 -11.52 7.63 -3.59
N LYS A 59 -12.39 8.63 -3.71
CA LYS A 59 -13.83 8.37 -3.93
C LYS A 59 -14.08 7.75 -5.30
N GLU A 60 -13.44 8.30 -6.32
CA GLU A 60 -13.52 7.82 -7.70
C GLU A 60 -12.37 6.83 -7.96
N LYS A 61 -12.70 5.68 -8.55
CA LYS A 61 -11.71 4.66 -8.88
C LYS A 61 -10.98 5.03 -10.18
N SER A 62 -9.69 4.72 -10.25
CA SER A 62 -8.86 4.93 -11.43
C SER A 62 -8.01 3.69 -11.74
N ASN A 63 -7.70 3.47 -13.01
CA ASN A 63 -6.67 2.52 -13.45
C ASN A 63 -5.39 3.22 -13.93
N ASP A 64 -5.34 4.56 -13.82
CA ASP A 64 -4.21 5.38 -14.20
C ASP A 64 -3.33 5.66 -12.97
N LEU A 65 -2.07 5.22 -13.00
CA LEU A 65 -1.12 5.45 -11.92
C LEU A 65 -0.81 6.93 -11.72
N GLU A 66 -0.83 7.75 -12.77
CA GLU A 66 -0.59 9.19 -12.64
C GLU A 66 -1.69 9.82 -11.80
N VAL A 67 -2.94 9.38 -11.98
CA VAL A 67 -4.09 9.81 -11.18
C VAL A 67 -4.06 9.22 -9.77
N LEU A 68 -3.69 7.95 -9.62
CA LEU A 68 -3.70 7.27 -8.32
C LEU A 68 -2.60 7.77 -7.37
N LEU A 69 -1.46 8.19 -7.92
CA LEU A 69 -0.28 8.60 -7.14
C LEU A 69 -0.03 10.11 -7.18
N GLU A 70 -0.96 10.90 -7.71
CA GLU A 70 -0.86 12.36 -7.74
C GLU A 70 -0.67 12.92 -6.32
N GLY A 71 0.45 13.61 -6.11
CA GLY A 71 0.76 14.27 -4.84
C GLY A 71 1.43 13.38 -3.79
N PHE A 72 1.72 12.11 -4.11
CA PHE A 72 2.57 11.25 -3.28
C PHE A 72 4.05 11.62 -3.45
N SER A 73 4.86 11.36 -2.42
CA SER A 73 6.29 11.64 -2.50
C SER A 73 6.98 10.84 -3.61
N ASN A 74 7.86 11.48 -4.38
CA ASN A 74 8.63 10.83 -5.45
C ASN A 74 7.77 10.16 -6.54
N ASP A 75 6.50 10.55 -6.68
CA ASP A 75 5.60 10.08 -7.74
C ASP A 75 6.25 10.11 -9.14
N TYR A 76 6.92 11.21 -9.50
CA TYR A 76 7.63 11.42 -10.75
C TYR A 76 8.76 10.41 -11.03
N GLU A 77 9.35 9.83 -9.98
CA GLU A 77 10.40 8.82 -10.09
C GLU A 77 9.83 7.39 -10.00
N ILE A 78 8.80 7.21 -9.17
CA ILE A 78 8.17 5.92 -8.87
C ILE A 78 7.30 5.47 -10.05
N ILE A 79 6.42 6.33 -10.56
CA ILE A 79 5.46 6.01 -11.62
C ILE A 79 6.17 5.43 -12.86
N PRO A 80 7.23 6.06 -13.43
CA PRO A 80 7.87 5.55 -14.63
C PRO A 80 8.59 4.21 -14.43
N LYS A 81 8.93 3.84 -13.19
CA LYS A 81 9.59 2.57 -12.86
C LYS A 81 8.60 1.42 -12.65
N LEU A 82 7.32 1.73 -12.41
CA LEU A 82 6.24 0.75 -12.23
C LEU A 82 5.54 0.40 -13.56
N ASN A 83 6.25 0.45 -14.68
CA ASN A 83 5.66 0.55 -16.02
C ASN A 83 5.12 -0.76 -16.64
N GLU A 84 4.76 -1.75 -15.82
CA GLU A 84 4.15 -2.98 -16.33
C GLU A 84 2.64 -2.95 -16.15
N LYS A 85 1.96 -2.54 -17.24
CA LYS A 85 0.52 -2.71 -17.53
C LYS A 85 -0.28 -3.27 -16.34
N TYR A 86 -0.63 -2.39 -15.40
CA TYR A 86 -1.59 -2.78 -14.39
C TYR A 86 -2.92 -3.06 -15.09
N SER A 87 -3.46 -4.22 -14.76
CA SER A 87 -4.64 -4.86 -15.35
C SER A 87 -5.81 -3.90 -15.56
N GLU A 88 -6.83 -4.33 -16.30
CA GLU A 88 -8.16 -3.69 -16.41
C GLU A 88 -8.84 -3.36 -15.04
N SER A 89 -8.22 -3.71 -13.91
CA SER A 89 -8.66 -3.32 -12.58
C SER A 89 -8.59 -1.81 -12.36
N ILE A 90 -9.68 -1.27 -11.82
CA ILE A 90 -9.75 0.07 -11.26
C ILE A 90 -9.54 0.01 -9.75
N TYR A 91 -8.77 0.95 -9.20
CA TYR A 91 -8.35 1.02 -7.81
C TYR A 91 -8.79 2.34 -7.17
N ASN A 92 -8.93 2.34 -5.85
CA ASN A 92 -9.21 3.53 -5.05
C ASN A 92 -8.51 3.52 -3.69
N SER A 93 -7.65 2.54 -3.42
CA SER A 93 -6.93 2.44 -2.16
C SER A 93 -5.46 2.28 -2.46
N ILE A 94 -4.62 3.11 -1.87
CA ILE A 94 -3.20 3.23 -2.19
C ILE A 94 -2.42 3.07 -0.89
N VAL A 95 -1.36 2.25 -0.93
CA VAL A 95 -0.41 2.11 0.18
C VAL A 95 1.00 2.15 -0.41
N LEU A 96 1.78 3.14 -0.02
CA LEU A 96 3.21 3.23 -0.28
C LEU A 96 3.96 3.10 1.04
N LEU A 97 4.89 2.15 1.10
CA LEU A 97 5.84 2.01 2.21
C LEU A 97 7.23 2.33 1.69
N TYR A 98 7.80 3.44 2.16
CA TYR A 98 9.16 3.89 1.87
C TYR A 98 10.16 3.24 2.80
N ASP A 99 11.43 3.27 2.38
CA ASP A 99 12.53 2.52 2.97
C ASP A 99 12.15 1.06 3.31
N PHE A 100 11.30 0.46 2.47
CA PHE A 100 10.74 -0.86 2.68
C PHE A 100 10.69 -1.64 1.36
N GLU A 101 11.38 -2.77 1.34
CA GLU A 101 11.32 -3.74 0.24
C GLU A 101 10.44 -4.92 0.66
N TYR A 102 9.25 -5.00 0.09
CA TYR A 102 8.39 -6.16 0.27
C TYR A 102 8.91 -7.32 -0.57
N ASP A 103 9.29 -8.41 0.09
CA ASP A 103 9.65 -9.66 -0.59
C ASP A 103 8.36 -10.39 -0.93
N CYS A 104 7.99 -10.33 -2.22
CA CYS A 104 6.69 -10.78 -2.68
C CYS A 104 6.55 -12.30 -2.52
N ASN A 105 5.78 -12.71 -1.51
CA ASN A 105 5.45 -14.12 -1.29
C ASN A 105 4.21 -14.60 -2.10
N GLY A 106 3.72 -13.79 -3.05
CA GLY A 106 2.54 -14.10 -3.86
C GLY A 106 1.19 -13.91 -3.14
N GLU A 107 1.17 -13.21 -2.01
CA GLU A 107 -0.06 -12.97 -1.23
C GLU A 107 -0.73 -11.66 -1.65
N ASN A 108 -2.00 -11.76 -2.07
CA ASN A 108 -2.92 -10.64 -2.24
C ASN A 108 -4.08 -10.77 -1.25
N TYR A 109 -4.68 -9.65 -0.88
CA TYR A 109 -5.88 -9.62 -0.06
C TYR A 109 -7.13 -9.71 -0.94
N LYS A 110 -8.08 -10.59 -0.58
CA LYS A 110 -9.44 -10.58 -1.14
C LYS A 110 -10.46 -11.03 -0.10
N TYR A 111 -11.45 -10.18 0.17
CA TYR A 111 -12.58 -10.49 1.03
C TYR A 111 -13.85 -9.78 0.55
N GLY A 112 -14.81 -10.56 0.04
CA GLY A 112 -15.95 -10.02 -0.70
C GLY A 112 -15.46 -9.25 -1.93
N ASP A 113 -15.96 -8.02 -2.09
CA ASP A 113 -15.56 -7.11 -3.16
C ASP A 113 -14.27 -6.31 -2.84
N ASN A 114 -13.80 -6.38 -1.59
CA ASN A 114 -12.58 -5.68 -1.19
C ASN A 114 -11.35 -6.49 -1.60
N LYS A 115 -10.37 -5.82 -2.22
CA LYS A 115 -9.07 -6.41 -2.53
C LYS A 115 -7.93 -5.42 -2.34
N LEU A 116 -6.74 -5.95 -2.08
CA LEU A 116 -5.48 -5.21 -2.07
C LEU A 116 -4.41 -6.07 -2.70
N ASP A 117 -3.85 -5.59 -3.80
CA ASP A 117 -2.88 -6.30 -4.62
C ASP A 117 -1.50 -5.67 -4.40
N PHE A 118 -0.45 -6.48 -4.27
CA PHE A 118 0.92 -5.96 -4.30
C PHE A 118 1.33 -5.68 -5.75
N ILE A 119 1.83 -4.48 -5.99
CA ILE A 119 2.00 -3.90 -7.33
C ILE A 119 3.46 -3.93 -7.77
N GLY A 120 4.36 -3.66 -6.84
CA GLY A 120 5.80 -3.75 -7.10
C GLY A 120 6.62 -3.05 -6.04
N CYS A 121 7.93 -3.25 -6.13
CA CYS A 121 8.91 -2.52 -5.35
C CYS A 121 9.97 -1.92 -6.27
N VAL A 122 10.16 -0.62 -6.18
CA VAL A 122 11.12 0.13 -7.02
C VAL A 122 12.09 0.91 -6.14
N SER A 123 13.21 1.31 -6.73
CA SER A 123 14.13 2.22 -6.05
C SER A 123 13.67 3.67 -6.23
N TYR A 124 13.88 4.52 -5.23
CA TYR A 124 13.67 5.97 -5.31
C TYR A 124 14.87 6.71 -4.70
N SER A 125 15.00 7.99 -5.01
CA SER A 125 16.03 8.88 -4.49
C SER A 125 15.46 9.69 -3.33
N LYS A 126 16.21 9.82 -2.23
CA LYS A 126 15.85 10.69 -1.11
C LYS A 126 16.20 12.15 -1.37
#